data_AF-A0A3M6JWI9-F1
#
_entry.id   AF-A0A3M6JWI9-F1
#
_cell.length_a   1.000
_cell.length_b   1.000
_cell.length_c   1.000
_cell.angle_alpha   90.00
_cell.angle_beta   90.00
_cell.angle_gamma   90.00
#
_symmetry.space_group_name_H-M   'P 1'
#
loop_
_entity.id
_entity.type
_entity.pdbx_description
1 polymer ?
#
loop_
_entity_poly.entity_id
_entity_poly.type
_entity_poly.pdbx_seq_one_letter_code
_entity_poly.pdbx_strand_id
1 'polypeptide(L)'
;MKKKKIQNITIGIIAISIIGAIIAYNYSVDQTKQKGLQFGVELEQIQLEVKDLQNNFYSEKTKWEEGDITKEELFEFYDIHLSEFNEIISKYDDLNSPELFESSVELLKLSSETQLSSDSEYIKWIETGDESAKVRSDSQFQESVEYELQGLVEFYSAKTGIKNYDEDAKFEAPQTGLTQKVIQVAENMASECDEEYKNESGEFDSDENEVEWFNCINEAKKWKIEHLP
;
A
#
# COMPACT_ATOMS: atom_id res chain seq x y z
N MET A 1 31.33 7.85 25.51
CA MET A 1 29.85 7.87 25.62
C MET A 1 29.32 6.54 25.12
N LYS A 2 28.46 5.87 25.90
CA LYS A 2 27.98 4.50 25.61
C LYS A 2 27.04 4.53 24.40
N LYS A 3 27.39 3.80 23.33
CA LYS A 3 26.51 3.53 22.18
C LYS A 3 25.24 2.86 22.70
N LYS A 4 24.10 3.55 22.66
CA LYS A 4 22.80 2.90 22.88
C LYS A 4 22.42 2.21 21.57
N LYS A 5 22.53 0.88 21.52
CA LYS A 5 21.75 0.07 20.58
C LYS A 5 20.28 0.31 20.92
N ILE A 6 19.56 1.04 20.09
CA ILE A 6 18.11 1.23 20.20
C ILE A 6 17.47 0.36 19.13
N GLN A 7 16.40 -0.30 19.55
CA GLN A 7 15.80 -1.49 18.93
C GLN A 7 15.23 -1.18 17.55
N ASN A 8 15.42 -2.14 16.63
CA ASN A 8 14.71 -2.22 15.35
C ASN A 8 13.23 -1.87 15.58
N ILE A 9 12.82 -0.71 15.06
CA ILE A 9 11.40 -0.45 14.86
C ILE A 9 11.02 -1.36 13.71
N THR A 10 10.49 -2.53 14.05
CA THR A 10 9.76 -3.40 13.12
C THR A 10 8.59 -2.56 12.59
N ILE A 11 8.82 -1.83 11.50
CA ILE A 11 7.73 -1.31 10.67
C ILE A 11 7.03 -2.56 10.16
N GLY A 12 5.79 -2.72 10.61
CA GLY A 12 5.03 -3.95 10.50
C GLY A 12 4.66 -4.25 9.06
N ILE A 13 5.58 -4.85 8.32
CA ILE A 13 5.20 -5.66 7.16
C ILE A 13 4.81 -7.00 7.75
N ILE A 14 3.51 -7.22 7.75
CA ILE A 14 2.85 -8.46 8.11
C ILE A 14 3.12 -9.45 6.98
N ALA A 15 4.40 -9.75 6.69
CA ALA A 15 4.75 -11.02 6.09
C ALA A 15 4.56 -12.05 7.19
N ILE A 16 3.30 -12.37 7.43
CA ILE A 16 3.00 -13.52 8.24
C ILE A 16 3.44 -14.73 7.43
N SER A 17 4.45 -15.37 7.98
CA SER A 17 4.81 -16.76 7.77
C SER A 17 3.60 -17.69 8.04
N ILE A 18 2.54 -17.68 7.22
CA ILE A 18 1.41 -18.63 7.32
C ILE A 18 1.27 -19.48 6.02
N ILE A 19 1.96 -19.20 4.93
CA ILE A 19 1.89 -20.10 3.76
C ILE A 19 2.69 -21.41 4.01
N GLY A 20 3.71 -21.40 4.87
CA GLY A 20 4.46 -22.57 5.36
C GLY A 20 3.73 -23.56 6.30
N ALA A 21 2.41 -23.75 6.18
CA ALA A 21 1.65 -24.79 6.89
C ALA A 21 1.40 -26.05 6.05
N ILE A 22 2.32 -26.41 5.16
CA ILE A 22 2.40 -27.74 4.57
C ILE A 22 3.87 -28.13 4.72
N ILE A 23 4.21 -29.05 5.60
CA ILE A 23 4.56 -30.42 5.21
C ILE A 23 4.53 -31.28 6.48
N ALA A 24 3.57 -32.20 6.56
CA ALA A 24 3.75 -33.59 7.02
C ALA A 24 2.39 -34.31 7.14
N TYR A 25 1.60 -34.40 6.07
CA TYR A 25 0.63 -35.49 5.99
C TYR A 25 0.33 -35.87 4.54
N ASN A 26 0.44 -37.17 4.28
CA ASN A 26 0.12 -37.89 3.04
C ASN A 26 1.12 -37.81 1.88
N TYR A 27 2.18 -38.59 2.05
CA TYR A 27 2.98 -39.19 0.99
C TYR A 27 2.12 -40.18 0.17
N SER A 28 1.35 -39.67 -0.79
CA SER A 28 0.74 -40.43 -1.89
C SER A 28 0.25 -39.43 -2.95
N VAL A 29 0.99 -39.38 -4.06
CA VAL A 29 1.12 -38.25 -4.98
C VAL A 29 0.06 -38.28 -6.09
N ASP A 30 -0.92 -37.38 -6.00
CA ASP A 30 -1.68 -36.88 -7.15
C ASP A 30 -0.98 -35.64 -7.71
N GLN A 31 -0.80 -35.56 -9.03
CA GLN A 31 -0.15 -34.43 -9.71
C GLN A 31 -0.76 -33.07 -9.34
N THR A 32 -2.06 -33.02 -9.07
CA THR A 32 -2.80 -31.82 -8.63
C THR A 32 -2.33 -31.31 -7.27
N LYS A 33 -2.01 -32.20 -6.31
CA LYS A 33 -1.52 -31.80 -4.99
C LYS A 33 -0.10 -31.23 -5.06
N GLN A 34 0.73 -31.73 -5.97
CA GLN A 34 2.07 -31.19 -6.21
C GLN A 34 2.02 -29.79 -6.83
N LYS A 35 1.13 -29.58 -7.81
CA LYS A 35 0.94 -28.25 -8.43
C LYS A 35 0.44 -27.20 -7.44
N GLY A 36 -0.53 -27.56 -6.59
CA GLY A 36 -1.02 -26.66 -5.53
C GLY A 36 0.04 -26.32 -4.47
N LEU A 37 0.88 -27.30 -4.10
CA LEU A 37 2.01 -27.06 -3.20
C LEU A 37 3.06 -26.14 -3.83
N GLN A 38 3.41 -26.38 -5.10
CA GLN A 38 4.38 -25.56 -5.84
C GLN A 38 3.89 -24.11 -5.94
N PHE A 39 2.65 -23.89 -6.36
CA PHE A 39 2.01 -22.57 -6.40
C PHE A 39 2.11 -21.84 -5.05
N GLY A 40 1.75 -22.52 -3.95
CA GLY A 40 1.82 -21.92 -2.62
C GLY A 40 3.24 -21.49 -2.23
N VAL A 41 4.24 -22.33 -2.53
CA VAL A 41 5.65 -22.01 -2.25
C VAL A 41 6.14 -20.83 -3.10
N GLU A 42 5.80 -20.80 -4.39
CA GLU A 42 6.18 -19.70 -5.28
C GLU A 42 5.54 -18.37 -4.84
N LEU A 43 4.26 -18.39 -4.49
CA LEU A 43 3.57 -17.19 -3.96
C LEU A 43 4.18 -16.72 -2.63
N GLU A 44 4.48 -17.64 -1.70
CA GLU A 44 5.17 -17.31 -0.45
C GLU A 44 6.53 -16.67 -0.69
N GLN A 45 7.30 -17.21 -1.65
CA GLN A 45 8.60 -16.67 -2.01
C GLN A 45 8.49 -15.23 -2.52
N ILE A 46 7.51 -14.93 -3.38
CA ILE A 46 7.28 -13.56 -3.86
C ILE A 46 6.96 -12.61 -2.69
N GLN A 47 6.07 -13.02 -1.78
CA GLN A 47 5.70 -12.20 -0.61
C GLN A 47 6.90 -11.94 0.33
N LEU A 48 7.76 -12.95 0.52
CA LEU A 48 8.98 -12.79 1.31
C LEU A 48 9.97 -11.83 0.65
N GLU A 49 10.12 -11.89 -0.67
CA GLU A 49 10.98 -10.97 -1.42
C GLU A 49 10.48 -9.53 -1.34
N VAL A 50 9.17 -9.28 -1.52
CA VAL A 50 8.56 -7.95 -1.33
C VAL A 50 8.87 -7.42 0.06
N LYS A 51 8.66 -8.24 1.10
CA LYS A 51 8.93 -7.86 2.49
C LYS A 51 10.40 -7.53 2.73
N ASP A 52 11.31 -8.35 2.22
CA ASP A 52 12.75 -8.14 2.41
C ASP A 52 13.22 -6.87 1.71
N LEU A 53 12.71 -6.62 0.50
CA LEU A 53 13.00 -5.41 -0.28
C LEU A 53 12.54 -4.15 0.47
N GLN A 54 11.31 -4.15 0.98
CA GLN A 54 10.77 -3.05 1.80
C GLN A 54 11.52 -2.86 3.13
N ASN A 55 11.91 -3.94 3.82
CA ASN A 55 12.72 -3.84 5.03
C ASN A 55 14.06 -3.14 4.73
N ASN A 56 14.67 -3.43 3.59
CA ASN A 56 15.90 -2.79 3.17
C ASN A 56 15.67 -1.31 2.85
N PHE A 57 14.58 -0.96 2.15
CA PHE A 57 14.20 0.43 1.86
C PHE A 57 14.15 1.32 3.11
N TYR A 58 13.41 0.89 4.13
CA TYR A 58 13.33 1.64 5.38
C TYR A 58 14.63 1.59 6.18
N SER A 59 15.41 0.50 6.08
CA SER A 59 16.71 0.44 6.75
C SER A 59 17.71 1.44 6.17
N GLU A 60 17.77 1.60 4.84
CA GLU A 60 18.66 2.58 4.20
C GLU A 60 18.20 4.00 4.48
N LYS A 61 16.89 4.25 4.48
CA LYS A 61 16.32 5.52 4.96
C LYS A 61 16.85 5.86 6.37
N THR A 62 16.76 4.92 7.31
CA THR A 62 17.23 5.16 8.69
C THR A 62 18.73 5.45 8.72
N LYS A 63 19.56 4.71 7.97
CA LYS A 63 21.00 4.99 7.88
C LYS A 63 21.27 6.40 7.37
N TRP A 64 20.52 6.86 6.38
CA TRP A 64 20.64 8.22 5.87
C TRP A 64 20.23 9.26 6.93
N GLU A 65 19.10 9.07 7.63
CA GLU A 65 18.64 9.94 8.71
C GLU A 65 19.64 10.01 9.88
N GLU A 66 20.35 8.92 10.16
CA GLU A 66 21.40 8.84 11.18
C GLU A 66 22.76 9.41 10.71
N GLY A 67 22.90 9.72 9.41
CA GLY A 67 24.12 10.22 8.79
C GLY A 67 25.18 9.15 8.54
N ASP A 68 24.79 7.87 8.53
CA ASP A 68 25.67 6.73 8.23
C ASP A 68 25.94 6.58 6.73
N ILE A 69 25.03 7.09 5.88
CA ILE A 69 25.20 7.16 4.42
C ILE A 69 24.85 8.56 3.90
N THR A 70 25.43 8.91 2.75
CA THR A 70 25.16 10.16 2.03
C THR A 70 23.83 10.11 1.27
N LYS A 71 23.35 11.27 0.80
CA LYS A 71 22.12 11.34 -0.02
C LYS A 71 22.33 10.66 -1.37
N GLU A 72 23.53 10.76 -1.92
CA GLU A 72 23.94 10.11 -3.16
C GLU A 72 23.92 8.58 -3.04
N GLU A 73 24.51 8.03 -1.97
CA GLU A 73 24.47 6.58 -1.68
C GLU A 73 23.03 6.07 -1.48
N LEU A 74 22.17 6.87 -0.83
CA LEU A 74 20.75 6.53 -0.68
C LEU A 74 20.03 6.42 -2.03
N PHE A 75 20.27 7.36 -2.95
CA PHE A 75 19.64 7.33 -4.27
C PHE A 75 20.14 6.18 -5.14
N GLU A 76 21.43 5.86 -5.10
CA GLU A 76 21.96 4.66 -5.79
C GLU A 76 21.25 3.38 -5.30
N PHE A 77 21.02 3.27 -3.99
CA PHE A 77 20.24 2.16 -3.43
C PHE A 77 18.78 2.19 -3.89
N TYR A 78 18.13 3.36 -3.87
CA TYR A 78 16.73 3.50 -4.28
C TYR A 78 16.49 3.15 -5.75
N ASP A 79 17.42 3.49 -6.66
CA ASP A 79 17.32 3.09 -8.06
C ASP A 79 17.34 1.55 -8.22
N ILE A 80 18.21 0.87 -7.46
CA ILE A 80 18.29 -0.60 -7.43
C ILE A 80 16.99 -1.17 -6.86
N HIS A 81 16.52 -0.63 -5.74
CA HIS A 81 15.28 -1.04 -5.08
C HIS A 81 14.08 -1.00 -6.04
N LEU A 82 13.87 0.09 -6.77
CA LEU A 82 12.77 0.21 -7.73
C LEU A 82 12.87 -0.83 -8.85
N SER A 83 14.08 -1.11 -9.35
CA SER A 83 14.30 -2.13 -10.37
C SER A 83 13.98 -3.54 -9.85
N GLU A 84 14.53 -3.90 -8.69
CA GLU A 84 14.31 -5.20 -8.06
C GLU A 84 12.84 -5.42 -7.69
N PHE A 85 12.12 -4.37 -7.24
CA PHE A 85 10.69 -4.44 -6.98
C PHE A 85 9.90 -4.81 -8.23
N ASN A 86 10.18 -4.14 -9.36
CA ASN A 86 9.52 -4.43 -10.63
C ASN A 86 9.77 -5.88 -11.08
N GLU A 87 10.99 -6.39 -10.90
CA GLU A 87 11.30 -7.79 -11.17
C GLU A 87 10.47 -8.74 -10.29
N ILE A 88 10.33 -8.45 -8.99
CA ILE A 88 9.48 -9.24 -8.08
C ILE A 88 8.01 -9.20 -8.51
N ILE A 89 7.47 -8.01 -8.86
CA ILE A 89 6.09 -7.86 -9.33
C ILE A 89 5.84 -8.70 -10.59
N SER A 90 6.80 -8.78 -11.50
CA SER A 90 6.64 -9.59 -12.71
C SER A 90 6.45 -11.09 -12.43
N LYS A 91 6.95 -11.59 -11.29
CA LYS A 91 6.82 -13.00 -10.91
C LYS A 91 5.38 -13.43 -10.63
N TYR A 92 4.48 -12.49 -10.30
CA TYR A 92 3.06 -12.81 -10.14
C TYR A 92 2.43 -13.28 -11.47
N ASP A 93 2.86 -12.71 -12.60
CA ASP A 93 2.33 -13.07 -13.91
C ASP A 93 2.78 -14.45 -14.38
N ASP A 94 3.89 -14.94 -13.84
CA ASP A 94 4.45 -16.26 -14.13
C ASP A 94 3.89 -17.36 -13.20
N LEU A 95 3.08 -17.01 -12.21
CA LEU A 95 2.46 -17.99 -11.31
C LEU A 95 1.46 -18.86 -12.08
N ASN A 96 1.60 -20.18 -11.94
CA ASN A 96 0.59 -21.14 -12.39
C ASN A 96 -0.56 -21.21 -11.37
N SER A 97 -1.24 -20.08 -11.18
CA SER A 97 -2.31 -19.89 -10.20
C SER A 97 -3.51 -20.79 -10.53
N PRO A 98 -3.99 -21.63 -9.60
CA PRO A 98 -5.29 -22.27 -9.76
C PRO A 98 -6.39 -21.20 -9.73
N GLU A 99 -7.41 -21.35 -10.57
CA GLU A 99 -8.56 -20.42 -10.72
C GLU A 99 -9.13 -19.95 -9.36
N LEU A 100 -9.25 -20.87 -8.40
CA LEU A 100 -9.73 -20.60 -7.05
C LEU A 100 -8.95 -19.49 -6.30
N PHE A 101 -7.68 -19.28 -6.64
CA PHE A 101 -6.76 -18.34 -6.00
C PHE A 101 -6.47 -17.10 -6.84
N GLU A 102 -6.99 -16.97 -8.07
CA GLU A 102 -6.66 -15.84 -8.96
C GLU A 102 -6.93 -14.49 -8.29
N SER A 103 -8.11 -14.28 -7.69
CA SER A 103 -8.43 -13.02 -7.00
C SER A 103 -7.46 -12.70 -5.85
N SER A 104 -6.96 -13.72 -5.14
CA SER A 104 -5.96 -13.50 -4.09
C SER A 104 -4.61 -13.08 -4.67
N VAL A 105 -4.21 -13.67 -5.79
CA VAL A 105 -2.96 -13.35 -6.49
C VAL A 105 -3.02 -11.94 -7.06
N GLU A 106 -4.15 -11.56 -7.66
CA GLU A 106 -4.38 -10.21 -8.19
C GLU A 106 -4.29 -9.14 -7.08
N LEU A 107 -4.90 -9.37 -5.92
CA LEU A 107 -4.83 -8.45 -4.77
C LEU A 107 -3.41 -8.31 -4.22
N LEU A 108 -2.67 -9.42 -4.11
CA LEU A 108 -1.28 -9.41 -3.63
C LEU A 108 -0.33 -8.73 -4.63
N LYS A 109 -0.58 -8.91 -5.93
CA LYS A 109 0.13 -8.17 -6.98
C LYS A 109 -0.18 -6.67 -6.91
N LEU A 110 -1.45 -6.30 -6.81
CA LEU A 110 -1.90 -4.90 -6.69
C LEU A 110 -1.31 -4.22 -5.46
N SER A 111 -1.24 -4.93 -4.33
CA SER A 111 -0.52 -4.47 -3.14
C SER A 111 0.95 -4.14 -3.46
N SER A 112 1.65 -5.06 -4.13
CA SER A 112 3.07 -4.90 -4.48
C SER A 112 3.29 -3.72 -5.43
N GLU A 113 2.45 -3.54 -6.44
CA GLU A 113 2.47 -2.40 -7.36
C GLU A 113 2.21 -1.06 -6.65
N THR A 114 1.29 -1.06 -5.68
CA THR A 114 0.96 0.11 -4.88
C THR A 114 2.10 0.47 -3.92
N GLN A 115 2.78 -0.52 -3.34
CA GLN A 115 4.01 -0.33 -2.54
C GLN A 115 5.13 0.32 -3.38
N LEU A 116 5.38 -0.20 -4.58
CA LEU A 116 6.35 0.40 -5.51
C LEU A 116 6.01 1.87 -5.85
N SER A 117 4.72 2.15 -6.07
CA SER A 117 4.25 3.51 -6.34
C SER A 117 4.47 4.44 -5.14
N SER A 118 4.17 3.96 -3.93
CA SER A 118 4.46 4.64 -2.67
C SER A 118 5.94 4.98 -2.53
N ASP A 119 6.82 4.01 -2.77
CA ASP A 119 8.27 4.20 -2.65
C ASP A 119 8.77 5.22 -3.67
N SER A 120 8.23 5.19 -4.89
CA SER A 120 8.57 6.15 -5.95
C SER A 120 8.20 7.59 -5.56
N GLU A 121 7.01 7.81 -5.00
CA GLU A 121 6.60 9.13 -4.50
C GLU A 121 7.41 9.56 -3.27
N TYR A 122 7.82 8.61 -2.41
CA TYR A 122 8.70 8.89 -1.29
C TYR A 122 10.07 9.38 -1.76
N ILE A 123 10.68 8.69 -2.73
CA ILE A 123 11.96 9.04 -3.34
C ILE A 123 11.88 10.46 -3.94
N LYS A 124 10.78 10.75 -4.66
CA LYS A 124 10.51 12.08 -5.22
C LYS A 124 10.43 13.16 -4.15
N TRP A 125 9.79 12.89 -3.01
CA TRP A 125 9.77 13.82 -1.88
C TRP A 125 11.17 14.08 -1.33
N ILE A 126 12.00 13.05 -1.17
CA ILE A 126 13.40 13.22 -0.72
C ILE A 126 14.22 14.03 -1.72
N GLU A 127 13.99 13.85 -3.01
CA GLU A 127 14.69 14.58 -4.07
C GLU A 127 14.29 16.06 -4.10
N THR A 128 13.00 16.34 -4.07
CA THR A 128 12.44 17.66 -4.43
C THR A 128 11.93 18.48 -3.24
N GLY A 129 11.62 17.85 -2.12
CA GLY A 129 10.90 18.46 -1.00
C GLY A 129 9.40 18.68 -1.26
N ASP A 130 8.82 18.08 -2.31
CA ASP A 130 7.39 18.16 -2.61
C ASP A 130 6.54 17.40 -1.57
N GLU A 131 5.96 18.12 -0.61
CA GLU A 131 5.11 17.53 0.43
C GLU A 131 3.87 16.82 -0.14
N SER A 132 3.40 17.18 -1.35
CA SER A 132 2.31 16.43 -1.99
C SER A 132 2.75 15.02 -2.38
N ALA A 133 4.01 14.82 -2.75
CA ALA A 133 4.58 13.50 -3.03
C ALA A 133 4.64 12.65 -1.76
N LYS A 134 5.00 13.27 -0.63
CA LYS A 134 4.96 12.59 0.67
C LYS A 134 3.55 12.12 1.05
N VAL A 135 2.55 12.99 0.90
CA VAL A 135 1.14 12.63 1.17
C VAL A 135 0.67 11.50 0.27
N ARG A 136 1.00 11.53 -1.02
CA ARG A 136 0.68 10.43 -1.96
C ARG A 136 1.35 9.13 -1.53
N SER A 137 2.63 9.18 -1.19
CA SER A 137 3.39 8.02 -0.70
C SER A 137 2.74 7.40 0.53
N ASP A 138 2.50 8.19 1.59
CA ASP A 138 1.89 7.70 2.83
C ASP A 138 0.51 7.09 2.60
N SER A 139 -0.27 7.66 1.66
CA SER A 139 -1.58 7.15 1.31
C SER A 139 -1.53 5.85 0.52
N GLN A 140 -0.66 5.78 -0.49
CA GLN A 140 -0.42 4.57 -1.28
C GLN A 140 0.10 3.43 -0.41
N PHE A 141 1.00 3.72 0.54
CA PHE A 141 1.48 2.70 1.48
C PHE A 141 0.31 2.09 2.27
N GLN A 142 -0.60 2.92 2.80
CA GLN A 142 -1.77 2.43 3.54
C GLN A 142 -2.70 1.60 2.65
N GLU A 143 -2.95 2.04 1.42
CA GLU A 143 -3.76 1.31 0.45
C GLU A 143 -3.14 -0.04 0.11
N SER A 144 -1.82 -0.10 -0.05
CA SER A 144 -1.13 -1.35 -0.32
C SER A 144 -1.29 -2.39 0.79
N VAL A 145 -1.30 -1.96 2.06
CA VAL A 145 -1.55 -2.82 3.21
C VAL A 145 -3.00 -3.32 3.21
N GLU A 146 -3.96 -2.47 2.80
CA GLU A 146 -5.36 -2.89 2.64
C GLU A 146 -5.51 -3.99 1.57
N TYR A 147 -4.85 -3.84 0.42
CA TYR A 147 -4.83 -4.87 -0.63
C TYR A 147 -4.14 -6.16 -0.17
N GLU A 148 -3.02 -6.06 0.55
CA GLU A 148 -2.31 -7.24 1.09
C GLU A 148 -3.22 -8.03 2.03
N LEU A 149 -3.86 -7.36 2.99
CA LEU A 149 -4.75 -7.99 3.96
C LEU A 149 -5.94 -8.66 3.27
N GLN A 150 -6.54 -8.00 2.27
CA GLN A 150 -7.63 -8.59 1.49
C GLN A 150 -7.16 -9.82 0.69
N GLY A 151 -6.00 -9.73 0.03
CA GLY A 151 -5.41 -10.84 -0.72
C GLY A 151 -5.16 -12.05 0.18
N LEU A 152 -4.66 -11.83 1.40
CA LEU A 152 -4.48 -12.87 2.41
C LEU A 152 -5.82 -13.49 2.85
N VAL A 153 -6.85 -12.67 3.11
CA VAL A 153 -8.19 -13.15 3.49
C VAL A 153 -8.79 -14.02 2.37
N GLU A 154 -8.66 -13.58 1.11
CA GLU A 154 -9.11 -14.32 -0.06
C GLU A 154 -8.38 -15.66 -0.18
N PHE A 155 -7.05 -15.64 -0.05
CA PHE A 155 -6.22 -16.84 -0.08
C PHE A 155 -6.63 -17.86 0.99
N TYR A 156 -6.87 -17.43 2.24
CA TYR A 156 -7.31 -18.35 3.30
C TYR A 156 -8.74 -18.85 3.10
N SER A 157 -9.63 -18.02 2.57
CA SER A 157 -11.01 -18.39 2.28
C SER A 157 -11.08 -19.47 1.19
N ALA A 158 -10.27 -19.31 0.14
CA ALA A 158 -10.04 -20.31 -0.91
C ALA A 158 -9.44 -21.60 -0.33
N LYS A 159 -8.36 -21.50 0.45
CA LYS A 159 -7.66 -22.65 1.04
C LYS A 159 -8.54 -23.49 1.97
N THR A 160 -9.45 -22.85 2.73
CA THR A 160 -10.31 -23.53 3.71
C THR A 160 -11.66 -23.99 3.12
N GLY A 161 -11.94 -23.67 1.87
CA GLY A 161 -13.20 -24.05 1.20
C GLY A 161 -14.42 -23.29 1.72
N ILE A 162 -14.23 -22.12 2.35
CA ILE A 162 -15.32 -21.26 2.83
C ILE A 162 -16.00 -20.54 1.65
N LYS A 163 -15.27 -20.28 0.57
CA LYS A 163 -15.83 -19.88 -0.73
C LYS A 163 -16.07 -21.10 -1.62
N ASN A 164 -17.32 -21.41 -1.90
CA ASN A 164 -17.72 -22.17 -3.08
C ASN A 164 -18.00 -21.13 -4.18
N TYR A 165 -17.21 -21.09 -5.25
CA TYR A 165 -17.51 -20.25 -6.40
C TYR A 165 -18.77 -20.81 -7.09
N ASP A 166 -19.93 -20.24 -6.78
CA ASP A 166 -21.02 -20.20 -7.75
C ASP A 166 -20.64 -19.13 -8.80
N GLU A 167 -20.66 -19.55 -10.06
CA GLU A 167 -19.91 -19.06 -11.24
C GLU A 167 -20.09 -17.58 -11.71
N ASP A 168 -20.67 -16.65 -10.95
CA ASP A 168 -21.09 -15.36 -11.55
C ASP A 168 -20.55 -14.07 -10.89
N ALA A 169 -19.76 -14.15 -9.82
CA ALA A 169 -19.19 -12.95 -9.18
C ALA A 169 -17.78 -12.65 -9.71
N LYS A 170 -17.67 -11.82 -10.76
CA LYS A 170 -16.40 -11.18 -11.11
C LYS A 170 -15.90 -10.35 -9.93
N PHE A 171 -14.63 -10.50 -9.60
CA PHE A 171 -13.96 -9.67 -8.60
C PHE A 171 -14.04 -8.20 -9.01
N GLU A 172 -14.52 -7.35 -8.11
CA GLU A 172 -14.42 -5.90 -8.20
C GLU A 172 -13.51 -5.44 -7.05
N ALA A 173 -12.40 -4.78 -7.40
CA ALA A 173 -11.54 -4.18 -6.40
C ALA A 173 -12.37 -3.23 -5.52
N PRO A 174 -12.26 -3.30 -4.18
CA PRO A 174 -13.00 -2.41 -3.32
C PRO A 174 -12.61 -0.97 -3.63
N GLN A 175 -13.61 -0.09 -3.75
CA GLN A 175 -13.42 1.36 -3.77
C GLN A 175 -12.75 1.74 -2.43
N THR A 176 -11.44 1.98 -2.47
CA THR A 176 -10.53 1.93 -1.32
C THR A 176 -10.76 3.04 -0.30
N GLY A 177 -10.21 2.87 0.91
CA GLY A 177 -10.19 3.88 1.97
C GLY A 177 -9.55 5.22 1.54
N LEU A 178 -8.85 5.26 0.40
CA LEU A 178 -8.35 6.47 -0.27
C LEU A 178 -9.49 7.39 -0.71
N THR A 179 -10.52 6.86 -1.37
CA THR A 179 -11.71 7.66 -1.74
C THR A 179 -12.34 8.27 -0.49
N GLN A 180 -12.47 7.48 0.60
CA GLN A 180 -12.97 8.01 1.87
C GLN A 180 -12.03 9.02 2.54
N LYS A 181 -10.71 8.83 2.49
CA LYS A 181 -9.72 9.76 3.05
C LYS A 181 -9.65 11.07 2.27
N VAL A 182 -9.66 11.01 0.95
CA VAL A 182 -9.71 12.19 0.07
C VAL A 182 -11.03 12.94 0.29
N ILE A 183 -12.15 12.22 0.42
CA ILE A 183 -13.42 12.80 0.83
C ILE A 183 -13.28 13.47 2.21
N GLN A 184 -12.71 12.80 3.20
CA GLN A 184 -12.56 13.31 4.57
C GLN A 184 -11.66 14.55 4.63
N VAL A 185 -10.53 14.56 3.91
CA VAL A 185 -9.62 15.72 3.86
C VAL A 185 -10.32 16.90 3.20
N ALA A 186 -11.00 16.68 2.08
CA ALA A 186 -11.78 17.74 1.43
C ALA A 186 -12.93 18.25 2.31
N GLU A 187 -13.57 17.39 3.10
CA GLU A 187 -14.59 17.77 4.07
C GLU A 187 -14.01 18.57 5.23
N ASN A 188 -12.82 18.20 5.72
CA ASN A 188 -12.13 18.96 6.76
C ASN A 188 -11.73 20.35 6.24
N MET A 189 -11.17 20.45 5.03
CA MET A 189 -10.87 21.74 4.38
C MET A 189 -12.13 22.60 4.25
N ALA A 190 -13.26 22.00 3.86
CA ALA A 190 -14.52 22.72 3.77
C ALA A 190 -15.04 23.18 5.14
N SER A 191 -14.84 22.38 6.19
CA SER A 191 -15.17 22.74 7.57
C SER A 191 -14.29 23.88 8.09
N GLU A 192 -13.00 23.89 7.74
CA GLU A 192 -12.08 24.99 8.07
C GLU A 192 -12.53 26.29 7.39
N CYS A 193 -12.99 26.24 6.13
CA CYS A 193 -13.59 27.41 5.46
C CYS A 193 -14.82 27.93 6.24
N ASP A 194 -15.69 27.03 6.72
CA ASP A 194 -16.85 27.41 7.53
C ASP A 194 -16.43 28.11 8.83
N GLU A 195 -15.43 27.58 9.55
CA GLU A 195 -14.93 28.16 10.80
C GLU A 195 -14.25 29.51 10.61
N GLU A 196 -13.58 29.72 9.47
CA GLU A 196 -12.83 30.96 9.19
C GLU A 196 -13.75 32.11 8.77
N TYR A 197 -14.77 31.84 7.95
CA TYR A 197 -15.54 32.89 7.28
C TYR A 197 -16.98 33.07 7.77
N LYS A 198 -17.55 32.08 8.50
CA LYS A 198 -18.89 32.20 9.09
C LYS A 198 -18.80 32.51 10.58
N ASN A 199 -19.79 33.26 11.07
CA ASN A 199 -19.93 33.56 12.49
C ASN A 199 -20.56 32.38 13.27
N GLU A 200 -20.67 32.52 14.60
CA GLU A 200 -21.23 31.49 15.49
C GLU A 200 -22.70 31.11 15.18
N SER A 201 -23.42 31.95 14.42
CA SER A 201 -24.79 31.67 13.94
C SER A 201 -24.82 31.00 12.56
N GLY A 202 -23.65 30.79 11.94
CA GLY A 202 -23.50 30.23 10.60
C GLY A 202 -23.77 31.25 9.48
N GLU A 203 -23.80 32.54 9.80
CA GLU A 203 -24.04 33.64 8.85
C GLU A 203 -22.74 34.35 8.48
N PHE A 204 -22.76 35.13 7.40
CA PHE A 204 -21.63 35.95 6.97
C PHE A 204 -21.74 37.35 7.55
N ASP A 205 -20.65 37.84 8.14
CA ASP A 205 -20.58 39.20 8.70
C ASP A 205 -20.37 40.28 7.60
N SER A 206 -20.00 39.87 6.38
CA SER A 206 -19.82 40.76 5.23
C SER A 206 -19.96 40.01 3.89
N ASP A 207 -20.28 40.76 2.83
CA ASP A 207 -20.28 40.25 1.45
C ASP A 207 -18.88 39.77 1.00
N GLU A 208 -17.81 40.36 1.58
CA GLU A 208 -16.43 39.96 1.31
C GLU A 208 -16.12 38.57 1.89
N ASN A 209 -16.57 38.30 3.12
CA ASN A 209 -16.45 36.98 3.74
C ASN A 209 -17.23 35.91 2.97
N GLU A 210 -18.39 36.26 2.42
CA GLU A 210 -19.18 35.33 1.59
C GLU A 210 -18.43 34.95 0.30
N VAL A 211 -17.77 35.92 -0.35
CA VAL A 211 -16.98 35.67 -1.56
C VAL A 211 -15.74 34.84 -1.26
N GLU A 212 -15.00 35.14 -0.19
CA GLU A 212 -13.80 34.39 0.18
C GLU A 212 -14.13 32.96 0.63
N TRP A 213 -15.21 32.78 1.40
CA TRP A 213 -15.73 31.46 1.73
C TRP A 213 -16.03 30.64 0.47
N PHE A 214 -16.67 31.25 -0.53
CA PHE A 214 -16.99 30.58 -1.79
C PHE A 214 -15.73 30.13 -2.55
N ASN A 215 -14.68 30.95 -2.55
CA ASN A 215 -13.38 30.58 -3.14
C ASN A 215 -12.74 29.41 -2.38
N CYS A 216 -12.67 29.48 -1.05
CA CYS A 216 -12.12 28.43 -0.19
C CYS A 216 -12.82 27.08 -0.41
N ILE A 217 -14.16 27.06 -0.44
CA ILE A 217 -14.94 25.85 -0.71
C ILE A 217 -14.66 25.29 -2.12
N ASN A 218 -14.47 26.15 -3.11
CA ASN A 218 -14.14 25.71 -4.46
C ASN A 218 -12.73 25.12 -4.55
N GLU A 219 -11.78 25.63 -3.76
CA GLU A 219 -10.45 25.03 -3.66
C GLU A 219 -10.51 23.65 -3.01
N ALA A 220 -11.26 23.45 -1.92
CA ALA A 220 -11.46 22.14 -1.30
C ALA A 220 -12.11 21.14 -2.27
N LYS A 221 -13.10 21.58 -3.05
CA LYS A 221 -13.74 20.74 -4.09
C LYS A 221 -12.79 20.41 -5.23
N LYS A 222 -12.00 21.39 -5.69
CA LYS A 222 -11.02 21.18 -6.74
C LYS A 222 -9.94 20.20 -6.29
N TRP A 223 -9.43 20.38 -5.07
CA TRP A 223 -8.49 19.46 -4.44
C TRP A 223 -9.06 18.05 -4.39
N LYS A 224 -10.30 17.87 -3.94
CA LYS A 224 -10.99 16.57 -3.94
C LYS A 224 -10.98 15.93 -5.33
N ILE A 225 -11.36 16.67 -6.37
CA ILE A 225 -11.41 16.15 -7.74
C ILE A 225 -10.02 15.76 -8.26
N GLU A 226 -8.99 16.54 -7.92
CA GLU A 226 -7.60 16.30 -8.35
C GLU A 226 -6.96 15.11 -7.62
N HIS A 227 -7.49 14.69 -6.48
CA HIS A 227 -6.87 13.68 -5.61
C HIS A 227 -7.74 12.43 -5.42
N LEU A 228 -8.95 12.39 -5.99
CA LEU A 228 -9.76 11.17 -6.05
C LEU A 228 -9.13 10.20 -7.08
N PRO A 229 -9.06 8.89 -6.78
CA PRO A 229 -8.54 7.86 -7.70
C PRO A 229 -9.44 7.63 -8.93
#